data_AF-A0A8G1WYT0-F1
#
_entry.id   AF-A0A8G1WYT0-F1
#
_cell.length_a   1.000
_cell.length_b   1.000
_cell.length_c   1.000
_cell.angle_alpha   90.00
_cell.angle_beta   90.00
_cell.angle_gamma   90.00
#
_symmetry.space_group_name_H-M   'P 1'
#
loop_
_entity.id
_entity.type
_entity.pdbx_description
1 polymer ?
#
loop_
_entity_poly.entity_id
_entity_poly.type
_entity_poly.pdbx_seq_one_letter_code
_entity_poly.pdbx_strand_id
1 'polypeptide(L)' 'MSIIFEATTAEQAISTMETYGGKFIKQLAHLWRLADPVNRGRLQLAFRAEFDKYAEDAKILKHYQGMAREAELAARN' A
#
# COMPACT_ATOMS: atom_id res chain seq x y z
N MET A 1 -23.05 5.79 -5.82
CA MET A 1 -21.80 5.34 -6.48
C MET A 1 -20.83 4.94 -5.38
N SER A 2 -20.83 3.68 -4.94
CA SER A 2 -19.95 3.23 -3.86
C SER A 2 -18.56 2.99 -4.42
N ILE A 3 -17.63 3.88 -4.11
CA ILE A 3 -16.20 3.66 -4.34
C ILE A 3 -15.77 2.62 -3.31
N ILE A 4 -15.91 1.34 -3.66
CA ILE A 4 -15.33 0.25 -2.87
C ILE A 4 -13.85 0.27 -3.25
N PHE A 5 -13.05 0.99 -2.47
CA PHE A 5 -11.61 0.76 -2.44
C PHE A 5 -11.46 -0.68 -1.93
N GLU A 6 -11.03 -1.61 -2.78
CA GLU A 6 -10.87 -3.00 -2.35
C GLU A 6 -9.92 -3.02 -1.14
N ALA A 7 -10.39 -3.59 -0.02
CA ALA A 7 -9.65 -3.60 1.24
C ALA A 7 -8.21 -4.14 1.07
N THR A 8 -8.03 -5.10 0.16
CA THR A 8 -6.75 -5.69 -0.21
C THR A 8 -5.76 -4.69 -0.82
N THR A 9 -6.23 -3.72 -1.60
CA THR A 9 -5.39 -2.67 -2.22
C THR A 9 -4.99 -1.60 -1.20
N ALA A 10 -5.92 -1.28 -0.29
CA ALA A 10 -5.63 -0.37 0.82
C ALA A 10 -4.55 -0.91 1.76
N GLU A 11 -4.62 -2.19 2.13
CA GLU A 11 -3.62 -2.78 3.03
C GLU A 11 -2.22 -2.85 2.38
N GLN A 12 -2.15 -3.08 1.07
CA GLN A 12 -0.90 -3.06 0.32
C GLN A 12 -0.30 -1.66 0.27
N ALA A 13 -1.13 -0.65 0.01
CA ALA A 13 -0.70 0.74 0.07
C ALA A 13 -0.18 1.10 1.47
N ILE A 14 -0.89 0.71 2.53
CA ILE A 14 -0.52 0.97 3.92
C ILE A 14 0.84 0.35 4.27
N SER A 15 1.10 -0.89 3.86
CA SER A 15 2.40 -1.54 4.08
C SER A 15 3.55 -0.77 3.39
N THR A 16 3.32 -0.32 2.15
CA THR A 16 4.29 0.50 1.41
C THR A 16 4.48 1.88 2.05
N MET A 17 3.39 2.50 2.54
CA MET A 17 3.42 3.78 3.26
C MET A 17 4.24 3.69 4.56
N GLU A 18 4.10 2.62 5.33
CA GLU A 18 4.87 2.40 6.57
C GLU A 18 6.37 2.20 6.29
N THR A 19 6.69 1.50 5.21
CA THR A 19 8.07 1.14 4.87
C THR A 19 8.81 2.33 4.24
N TYR A 20 8.24 2.91 3.18
CA TYR A 20 8.91 3.86 2.29
C TYR A 20 8.39 5.30 2.41
N GLY A 21 7.32 5.53 3.18
CA GLY A 21 6.75 6.86 3.35
C GLY A 21 7.62 7.83 4.15
N GLY A 22 7.39 9.14 3.96
CA GLY A 22 7.91 10.16 4.87
C GLY A 22 7.21 10.12 6.25
N LYS A 23 7.70 10.92 7.21
CA LYS A 23 7.15 10.94 8.59
C LYS A 23 5.63 11.11 8.65
N PHE A 24 5.08 12.01 7.84
CA PHE A 24 3.65 12.24 7.74
C PHE A 24 2.89 11.00 7.22
N ILE A 25 3.38 10.41 6.12
CA ILE A 25 2.78 9.22 5.50
C ILE A 25 2.79 8.02 6.46
N LYS A 26 3.89 7.83 7.21
CA LYS A 26 3.97 6.77 8.23
C LYS A 26 2.94 6.98 9.35
N GLN A 27 2.75 8.22 9.80
CA GLN A 27 1.72 8.55 10.79
C GLN A 27 0.31 8.32 10.23
N LEU A 28 0.05 8.72 8.99
CA LEU A 28 -1.23 8.47 8.30
C LEU A 28 -1.53 6.97 8.20
N ALA A 29 -0.54 6.15 7.85
CA ALA A 29 -0.69 4.70 7.78
C ALA A 29 -1.02 4.09 9.15
N HIS A 30 -0.35 4.56 10.21
CA HIS A 30 -0.61 4.14 11.58
C HIS A 30 -2.03 4.51 12.04
N LEU A 31 -2.46 5.75 11.78
CA LEU A 31 -3.81 6.22 12.07
C LEU A 31 -4.87 5.39 11.33
N TRP A 32 -4.62 5.05 10.07
CA TRP A 32 -5.54 4.21 9.30
C TRP A 32 -5.67 2.80 9.88
N ARG A 33 -4.58 2.17 10.34
CA ARG A 33 -4.64 0.86 11.00
C ARG A 33 -5.45 0.88 12.29
N LEU A 34 -5.30 1.95 13.09
CA LEU A 34 -6.01 2.11 14.36
C LEU A 34 -7.47 2.55 14.20
N ALA A 35 -7.82 3.18 13.08
CA ALA A 35 -9.18 3.65 12.82
C ALA A 35 -10.18 2.51 12.64
N ASP A 36 -11.43 2.76 13.05
CA ASP A 36 -12.59 1.92 12.70
C ASP A 36 -12.90 1.99 11.19
N PRO A 37 -13.71 1.06 10.65
CA PRO A 37 -13.99 1.01 9.21
C PRO A 37 -14.54 2.31 8.61
N VAL A 38 -15.34 3.08 9.35
CA VAL A 38 -15.91 4.34 8.87
C VAL A 38 -14.81 5.39 8.74
N ASN A 39 -13.97 5.51 9.76
CA ASN A 39 -12.86 6.46 9.76
C ASN A 39 -11.74 6.05 8.79
N ARG A 40 -11.53 4.75 8.54
CA ARG A 40 -10.65 4.26 7.47
C ARG A 40 -11.09 4.77 6.10
N GLY A 41 -12.39 4.69 5.80
CA GLY A 41 -12.94 5.21 4.54
C GLY A 41 -12.77 6.73 4.43
N ARG A 42 -12.98 7.47 5.53
CA ARG A 42 -12.76 8.93 5.56
C ARG A 42 -11.30 9.30 5.31
N LEU A 43 -10.36 8.60 5.94
CA LEU A 43 -8.92 8.83 5.75
C LEU A 43 -8.50 8.52 4.30
N GLN A 44 -8.99 7.44 3.71
CA GLN A 44 -8.74 7.12 2.30
C GLN A 44 -9.30 8.18 1.35
N LEU A 45 -10.51 8.68 1.61
CA LEU A 45 -11.10 9.74 0.80
C LEU A 45 -10.33 11.06 0.93
N ALA A 46 -9.91 11.42 2.14
CA ALA A 46 -9.19 12.66 2.41
C ALA A 46 -7.78 12.68 1.81
N PHE A 47 -7.10 11.54 1.80
CA PHE A 47 -5.71 11.39 1.33
C PHE A 47 -5.60 10.46 0.12
N ARG A 48 -6.59 10.51 -0.76
CA ARG A 48 -6.72 9.55 -1.86
C ARG A 48 -5.49 9.52 -2.77
N ALA A 49 -4.93 10.69 -3.08
CA ALA A 49 -3.77 10.80 -3.96
C ALA A 49 -2.55 10.05 -3.40
N GLU A 50 -2.34 10.14 -2.08
CA GLU A 50 -1.27 9.43 -1.39
C GLU A 50 -1.52 7.92 -1.42
N PHE A 51 -2.72 7.47 -1.07
CA PHE A 51 -3.06 6.04 -1.11
C PHE A 51 -2.92 5.46 -2.52
N ASP A 52 -3.39 6.16 -3.55
CA ASP A 52 -3.29 5.74 -4.95
C ASP A 52 -1.82 5.63 -5.39
N LYS A 53 -0.98 6.61 -5.03
CA LYS A 53 0.46 6.57 -5.30
C LYS A 53 1.13 5.35 -4.66
N TYR A 54 0.92 5.13 -3.36
CA TYR A 54 1.57 4.04 -2.64
C TYR A 54 0.99 2.66 -2.99
N ALA A 55 -0.25 2.60 -3.47
CA ALA A 55 -0.82 1.39 -4.06
C ALA A 55 -0.09 1.02 -5.37
N GLU A 56 0.23 2.00 -6.20
CA GLU A 56 0.99 1.78 -7.44
C GLU A 56 2.43 1.36 -7.14
N ASP A 57 3.10 2.05 -6.21
CA ASP A 57 4.43 1.67 -5.74
C ASP A 57 4.46 0.22 -5.19
N ALA A 58 3.39 -0.21 -4.50
CA ALA A 58 3.26 -1.58 -4.01
C ALA A 58 3.22 -2.62 -5.14
N LYS A 59 2.53 -2.33 -6.25
CA LYS A 59 2.47 -3.21 -7.43
C LYS A 59 3.83 -3.32 -8.10
N ILE A 60 4.50 -2.17 -8.28
CA ILE A 60 5.83 -2.09 -8.88
C ILE A 60 6.82 -2.91 -8.05
N LEU A 61 6.80 -2.76 -6.73
CA LEU A 61 7.68 -3.52 -5.83
C LEU A 61 7.45 -5.03 -5.93
N LYS A 62 6.19 -5.49 -5.95
CA LYS A 62 5.86 -6.91 -6.14
C LYS A 62 6.39 -7.46 -7.46
N HIS A 63 6.30 -6.68 -8.54
CA HIS A 63 6.81 -7.08 -9.85
C HIS A 63 8.33 -7.32 -9.80
N TYR A 64 9.10 -6.39 -9.23
CA TYR A 64 10.55 -6.55 -9.09
C TYR A 64 10.95 -7.69 -8.16
N GLN A 65 10.22 -7.89 -7.06
CA GLN A 65 10.45 -9.04 -6.16
C GLN A 65 10.20 -10.38 -6.86
N GLY A 66 9.19 -10.45 -7.73
CA GLY A 66 8.93 -11.62 -8.57
C GLY A 66 10.10 -11.92 -9.51
N MET A 67 10.56 -10.93 -10.26
CA MET A 67 11.71 -11.10 -11.18
C MET A 67 13.00 -11.48 -10.44
N ALA A 68 13.27 -10.89 -9.28
CA ALA A 68 14.45 -11.23 -8.48
C ALA A 68 14.40 -12.70 -8.01
N ARG A 69 13.22 -13.17 -7.59
CA ARG A 69 13.03 -14.57 -7.18
C ARG A 69 13.20 -15.53 -8.35
N GLU A 70 12.69 -15.20 -9.52
CA GLU A 70 12.87 -15.99 -10.74
C GLU A 70 14.35 -16.08 -11.15
N ALA A 71 15.07 -14.97 -11.09
CA ALA A 71 16.50 -14.93 -11.36
C ALA A 71 17.30 -15.78 -10.35
N GLU A 72 16.93 -15.76 -9.06
CA GLU A 72 17.57 -16.59 -8.04
C GLU A 72 17.32 -18.09 -8.27
N LEU A 73 16.10 -18.47 -8.66
CA LEU A 73 15.76 -19.84 -9.01
C LEU A 73 16.49 -20.31 -10.28
N ALA A 74 16.59 -19.44 -11.28
CA ALA A 74 17.33 -19.72 -12.51
C ALA A 74 18.84 -19.87 -12.27
N ALA A 75 19.41 -19.15 -11.30
CA ALA A 75 20.83 -19.27 -10.94
C ALA A 75 21.14 -20.52 -10.08
N ARG A 76 20.13 -21.14 -9.47
CA ARG A 76 20.26 -22.35 -8.64
C ARG A 76 20.07 -23.65 -9.43
N ASN A 77 19.60 -23.58 -10.67
CA ASN A 77 19.42 -24.71 -11.59
C ASN A 77 20.56 -24.75 -12.62
#